data_AF-A0A8T6A968-F1
#
_entry.id   AF-A0A8T6A968-F1
#
_cell.length_a   1.000
_cell.length_b   1.000
_cell.length_c   1.000
_cell.angle_alpha   90.00
_cell.angle_beta   90.00
_cell.angle_gamma   90.00
#
_symmetry.space_group_name_H-M   'P 1'
#
loop_
_entity.id
_entity.type
_entity.pdbx_description
1 polymer ?
#
loop_
_entity_poly.entity_id
_entity_poly.type
_entity_poly.pdbx_seq_one_letter_code
_entity_poly.pdbx_strand_id
1 'polypeptide(L)'
;QLVYGTANNTKINPGGEQHIKEFGVSNNTEINGGYQYIEMNGAAEYSVLNDGYQIVQMGGAANQTTLNNGVLQVYGAANDTTIKGGRLIVEKDGGAVFVAIEKGGLLEVKEGGFAFAVDQKAGGAIKTTTRAMEVFGTNRLGQFDIKNGIANNMLLENGGSLRVEENDFAYNTTVDSGGLLEVMDGGTVTGVDKKAGGKLIVSTNALEVSGPNSKGQFSIKDGVSKNYELDDGSGLIVMEDTQAIDTILDKHATMQSLGKDTGKKVQANAVYDLGRSYQNGSITYSSKAISENMVINNGRANVWAGTMVNVSVRGNDGILEVMKPQINYAPA
;
A
#
# COMPACT_ATOMS: atom_id res chain seq x y z
N GLN A 1 -13.84 33.91 1.84
CA GLN A 1 -13.23 35.04 1.11
C GLN A 1 -13.10 34.65 -0.36
N LEU A 2 -13.40 35.55 -1.29
CA LEU A 2 -13.10 35.38 -2.72
C LEU A 2 -11.91 36.28 -3.08
N VAL A 3 -10.92 35.78 -3.82
CA VAL A 3 -9.70 36.50 -4.19
C VAL A 3 -9.62 36.58 -5.72
N TYR A 4 -9.91 37.75 -6.27
CA TYR A 4 -9.76 38.06 -7.71
C TYR A 4 -8.49 38.88 -8.01
N GLY A 5 -7.86 39.44 -6.97
CA GLY A 5 -6.59 40.17 -7.04
C GLY A 5 -5.55 39.52 -6.16
N THR A 6 -4.87 40.28 -5.31
CA THR A 6 -3.88 39.71 -4.37
C THR A 6 -4.40 39.71 -2.93
N ALA A 7 -4.32 38.57 -2.26
CA ALA A 7 -4.44 38.45 -0.81
C ALA A 7 -3.08 38.10 -0.20
N ASN A 8 -2.73 38.69 0.94
CA ASN A 8 -1.46 38.42 1.62
C ASN A 8 -1.71 38.08 3.08
N ASN A 9 -1.01 37.07 3.60
CA ASN A 9 -1.03 36.69 5.01
C ASN A 9 -2.43 36.32 5.53
N THR A 10 -3.27 35.75 4.66
CA THR A 10 -4.59 35.26 5.05
C THR A 10 -4.44 34.14 6.08
N LYS A 11 -5.27 34.15 7.13
CA LYS A 11 -5.40 33.03 8.06
C LYS A 11 -6.74 32.35 7.86
N ILE A 12 -6.72 31.07 7.54
CA ILE A 12 -7.91 30.25 7.41
C ILE A 12 -8.00 29.37 8.65
N ASN A 13 -9.06 29.56 9.43
CA ASN A 13 -9.35 28.82 10.66
C ASN A 13 -10.54 27.86 10.40
N PRO A 14 -10.85 26.94 11.33
CA PRO A 14 -11.99 26.03 11.16
C PRO A 14 -13.29 26.72 10.74
N GLY A 15 -13.95 26.19 9.71
CA GLY A 15 -15.15 26.77 9.09
C GLY A 15 -14.90 27.93 8.12
N GLY A 16 -13.65 28.40 8.02
CA GLY A 16 -13.23 29.41 7.06
C GLY A 16 -12.95 28.81 5.68
N GLU A 17 -13.24 29.60 4.66
CA GLU A 17 -12.92 29.26 3.27
C GLU A 17 -12.29 30.44 2.53
N GLN A 18 -11.28 30.16 1.71
CA GLN A 18 -10.75 31.10 0.73
C GLN A 18 -10.83 30.48 -0.66
N HIS A 19 -11.42 31.21 -1.61
CA HIS A 19 -11.49 30.82 -3.01
C HIS A 19 -10.64 31.78 -3.82
N ILE A 20 -9.51 31.29 -4.33
CA ILE A 20 -8.65 32.02 -5.25
C ILE A 20 -9.23 31.83 -6.64
N LYS A 21 -9.86 32.90 -7.14
CA LYS A 21 -10.55 32.93 -8.43
C LYS A 21 -9.54 33.13 -9.55
N GLU A 22 -10.04 33.13 -10.79
CA GLU A 22 -9.25 33.32 -11.99
C GLU A 22 -8.33 34.56 -11.86
N PHE A 23 -7.03 34.37 -12.12
CA PHE A 23 -5.96 35.37 -11.97
C PHE A 23 -5.76 35.94 -10.56
N GLY A 24 -6.48 35.42 -9.56
CA GLY A 24 -6.24 35.71 -8.16
C GLY A 24 -4.93 35.08 -7.67
N VAL A 25 -4.28 35.76 -6.73
CA VAL A 25 -3.05 35.30 -6.08
C VAL A 25 -3.21 35.41 -4.57
N SER A 26 -2.93 34.33 -3.84
CA SER A 26 -2.85 34.37 -2.37
C SER A 26 -1.45 34.02 -1.91
N ASN A 27 -0.79 34.94 -1.21
CA ASN A 27 0.57 34.75 -0.70
C ASN A 27 0.57 34.51 0.81
N ASN A 28 1.44 33.59 1.26
CA ASN A 28 1.72 33.33 2.67
C ASN A 28 0.45 33.00 3.47
N THR A 29 -0.45 32.20 2.88
CA THR A 29 -1.67 31.80 3.58
C THR A 29 -1.34 30.78 4.67
N GLU A 30 -1.81 31.03 5.88
CA GLU A 30 -1.71 30.09 7.00
C GLU A 30 -3.05 29.38 7.17
N ILE A 31 -3.07 28.06 6.94
CA ILE A 31 -4.27 27.23 7.09
C ILE A 31 -4.13 26.44 8.40
N ASN A 32 -4.92 26.83 9.40
CA ASN A 32 -5.01 26.23 10.73
C ASN A 32 -6.30 25.40 10.88
N GLY A 33 -6.90 25.03 9.75
CA GLY A 33 -8.24 24.46 9.61
C GLY A 33 -9.01 25.13 8.48
N GLY A 34 -10.12 24.55 8.04
CA GLY A 34 -10.89 25.05 6.90
C GLY A 34 -10.25 24.74 5.53
N TYR A 35 -10.61 25.52 4.52
CA TYR A 35 -10.32 25.20 3.11
C TYR A 35 -9.77 26.39 2.31
N GLN A 36 -8.75 26.14 1.49
CA GLN A 36 -8.34 27.02 0.40
C GLN A 36 -8.57 26.31 -0.94
N TYR A 37 -9.38 26.91 -1.81
CA TYR A 37 -9.62 26.44 -3.17
C TYR A 37 -8.83 27.32 -4.13
N ILE A 38 -8.01 26.69 -4.97
CA ILE A 38 -7.29 27.37 -6.05
C ILE A 38 -7.98 26.97 -7.36
N GLU A 39 -8.74 27.89 -7.94
CA GLU A 39 -9.48 27.66 -9.17
C GLU A 39 -8.59 27.86 -10.41
N MET A 40 -9.15 27.60 -11.59
CA MET A 40 -8.46 27.74 -12.87
C MET A 40 -7.78 29.11 -12.99
N ASN A 41 -6.50 29.12 -13.37
CA ASN A 41 -5.63 30.29 -13.47
C ASN A 41 -5.43 31.08 -12.16
N GLY A 42 -5.86 30.53 -11.02
CA GLY A 42 -5.52 31.05 -9.69
C GLY A 42 -4.18 30.48 -9.20
N ALA A 43 -3.49 31.23 -8.34
CA ALA A 43 -2.23 30.80 -7.73
C ALA A 43 -2.21 31.01 -6.21
N ALA A 44 -1.70 30.02 -5.48
CA ALA A 44 -1.32 30.18 -4.08
C ALA A 44 0.20 30.00 -3.93
N GLU A 45 0.83 30.94 -3.24
CA GLU A 45 2.27 30.99 -3.04
C GLU A 45 2.59 30.88 -1.55
N TYR A 46 3.54 30.02 -1.18
CA TYR A 46 4.07 29.89 0.18
C TYR A 46 3.00 29.59 1.24
N SER A 47 1.98 28.81 0.88
CA SER A 47 0.96 28.44 1.86
C SER A 47 1.53 27.46 2.89
N VAL A 48 1.15 27.65 4.16
CA VAL A 48 1.54 26.78 5.28
C VAL A 48 0.30 26.12 5.84
N LEU A 49 0.23 24.80 5.74
CA LEU A 49 -0.89 23.98 6.17
C LEU A 49 -0.56 23.32 7.51
N ASN A 50 -0.93 23.99 8.60
CA ASN A 50 -0.84 23.45 9.96
C ASN A 50 -1.94 22.42 10.24
N ASP A 51 -3.09 22.57 9.58
CA ASP A 51 -4.23 21.65 9.51
C ASP A 51 -5.08 22.02 8.26
N GLY A 52 -6.24 21.40 8.06
CA GLY A 52 -7.17 21.73 6.98
C GLY A 52 -6.69 21.32 5.59
N TYR A 53 -7.27 21.94 4.57
CA TYR A 53 -7.09 21.53 3.17
C TYR A 53 -6.73 22.71 2.25
N GLN A 54 -5.79 22.47 1.34
CA GLN A 54 -5.59 23.24 0.12
C GLN A 54 -5.95 22.35 -1.06
N ILE A 55 -6.89 22.78 -1.89
CA ILE A 55 -7.41 22.01 -3.03
C ILE A 55 -7.08 22.79 -4.30
N VAL A 56 -6.21 22.21 -5.11
CA VAL A 56 -5.79 22.78 -6.40
C VAL A 56 -6.66 22.18 -7.49
N GLN A 57 -7.60 22.96 -8.02
CA GLN A 57 -8.45 22.53 -9.13
C GLN A 57 -7.64 22.48 -10.43
N MET A 58 -8.20 21.82 -11.44
CA MET A 58 -7.60 21.78 -12.78
C MET A 58 -7.31 23.21 -13.28
N GLY A 59 -6.06 23.43 -13.72
CA GLY A 59 -5.58 24.75 -14.16
C GLY A 59 -5.18 25.72 -13.04
N GLY A 60 -5.38 25.38 -11.77
CA GLY A 60 -4.84 26.12 -10.63
C GLY A 60 -3.41 25.70 -10.29
N ALA A 61 -2.68 26.55 -9.57
CA ALA A 61 -1.30 26.28 -9.14
C ALA A 61 -1.08 26.55 -7.64
N ALA A 62 -0.45 25.59 -6.96
CA ALA A 62 0.10 25.77 -5.61
C ALA A 62 1.62 25.70 -5.65
N ASN A 63 2.29 26.74 -5.16
CA ASN A 63 3.74 26.86 -5.24
C ASN A 63 4.33 26.99 -3.83
N GLN A 64 5.36 26.21 -3.56
CA GLN A 64 6.13 26.24 -2.31
C GLN A 64 5.26 26.02 -1.06
N THR A 65 4.24 25.16 -1.18
CA THR A 65 3.37 24.81 -0.06
C THR A 65 4.13 23.95 0.97
N THR A 66 4.01 24.30 2.25
CA THR A 66 4.53 23.51 3.38
C THR A 66 3.39 22.80 4.11
N LEU A 67 3.45 21.47 4.20
CA LEU A 67 2.45 20.65 4.88
C LEU A 67 2.96 20.21 6.26
N ASN A 68 2.62 20.96 7.30
CA ASN A 68 2.96 20.59 8.67
C ASN A 68 2.08 19.42 9.14
N ASN A 69 0.74 19.55 9.06
CA ASN A 69 -0.19 18.42 9.27
C ASN A 69 -1.42 18.45 8.35
N GLY A 70 -1.63 19.51 7.57
CA GLY A 70 -2.78 19.60 6.66
C GLY A 70 -2.59 18.78 5.39
N VAL A 71 -3.58 18.89 4.49
CA VAL A 71 -3.64 18.12 3.25
C VAL A 71 -3.62 19.06 2.04
N LEU A 72 -2.72 18.79 1.10
CA LEU A 72 -2.74 19.37 -0.23
C LEU A 72 -3.29 18.32 -1.20
N GLN A 73 -4.42 18.61 -1.84
CA GLN A 73 -5.04 17.75 -2.85
C GLN A 73 -4.98 18.43 -4.22
N VAL A 74 -4.39 17.75 -5.20
CA VAL A 74 -3.95 18.36 -6.46
C VAL A 74 -4.61 17.68 -7.65
N TYR A 75 -5.55 18.38 -8.27
CA TYR A 75 -6.06 18.11 -9.63
C TYR A 75 -5.40 19.02 -10.68
N GLY A 76 -4.80 20.13 -10.25
CA GLY A 76 -4.00 21.04 -11.07
C GLY A 76 -2.50 20.78 -10.94
N ALA A 77 -1.74 21.82 -10.60
CA ALA A 77 -0.29 21.74 -10.43
C ALA A 77 0.16 22.12 -9.01
N ALA A 78 1.10 21.35 -8.46
CA ALA A 78 1.84 21.70 -7.25
C ALA A 78 3.35 21.71 -7.51
N ASN A 79 4.05 22.77 -7.12
CA ASN A 79 5.49 22.90 -7.30
C ASN A 79 6.18 23.13 -5.96
N ASP A 80 7.33 22.50 -5.76
CA ASP A 80 8.20 22.68 -4.58
C ASP A 80 7.48 22.43 -3.24
N THR A 81 6.61 21.42 -3.20
CA THR A 81 5.88 21.08 -1.97
C THR A 81 6.80 20.40 -0.96
N THR A 82 6.82 20.89 0.28
CA THR A 82 7.50 20.24 1.41
C THR A 82 6.48 19.56 2.31
N ILE A 83 6.56 18.23 2.43
CA ILE A 83 5.66 17.42 3.26
C ILE A 83 6.38 17.07 4.55
N LYS A 84 5.92 17.60 5.69
CA LYS A 84 6.50 17.28 7.02
C LYS A 84 5.71 16.21 7.74
N GLY A 85 4.57 16.54 8.34
CA GLY A 85 3.64 15.57 8.93
C GLY A 85 2.29 15.52 8.22
N GLY A 86 2.11 16.35 7.19
CA GLY A 86 0.90 16.40 6.37
C GLY A 86 0.90 15.39 5.23
N ARG A 87 -0.03 15.60 4.30
CA ARG A 87 -0.24 14.70 3.16
C ARG A 87 -0.41 15.47 1.85
N LEU A 88 0.38 15.11 0.84
CA LEU A 88 0.14 15.50 -0.55
C LEU A 88 -0.61 14.38 -1.26
N ILE A 89 -1.75 14.68 -1.86
CA ILE A 89 -2.53 13.76 -2.69
C ILE A 89 -2.49 14.31 -4.12
N VAL A 90 -1.83 13.58 -5.02
CA VAL A 90 -1.85 13.86 -6.46
C VAL A 90 -2.93 13.02 -7.09
N GLU A 91 -4.01 13.68 -7.50
CA GLU A 91 -5.16 13.04 -8.12
C GLU A 91 -4.87 12.72 -9.59
N LYS A 92 -5.79 11.98 -10.22
CA LYS A 92 -5.74 11.72 -11.66
C LYS A 92 -5.61 13.05 -12.44
N ASP A 93 -4.70 13.08 -13.40
CA ASP A 93 -4.35 14.23 -14.24
C ASP A 93 -3.72 15.42 -13.48
N GLY A 94 -3.57 15.32 -12.15
CA GLY A 94 -2.82 16.26 -11.33
C GLY A 94 -1.31 16.04 -11.42
N GLY A 95 -0.55 17.12 -11.25
CA GLY A 95 0.92 17.11 -11.30
C GLY A 95 1.57 17.69 -10.06
N ALA A 96 2.59 17.01 -9.54
CA ALA A 96 3.46 17.54 -8.49
C ALA A 96 4.93 17.43 -8.90
N VAL A 97 5.70 18.52 -8.79
CA VAL A 97 7.12 18.54 -9.14
C VAL A 97 7.95 19.09 -7.99
N PHE A 98 9.16 18.55 -7.80
CA PHE A 98 10.10 18.93 -6.73
C PHE A 98 9.52 18.73 -5.33
N VAL A 99 8.87 17.58 -5.11
CA VAL A 99 8.30 17.23 -3.81
C VAL A 99 9.40 16.76 -2.86
N ALA A 100 9.53 17.39 -1.69
CA ALA A 100 10.36 16.89 -0.60
C ALA A 100 9.50 16.23 0.47
N ILE A 101 9.73 14.95 0.74
CA ILE A 101 9.02 14.18 1.76
C ILE A 101 9.94 14.03 2.97
N GLU A 102 9.66 14.77 4.03
CA GLU A 102 10.38 14.68 5.30
C GLU A 102 9.81 13.56 6.18
N LYS A 103 10.45 13.33 7.33
CA LYS A 103 9.99 12.37 8.33
C LYS A 103 8.55 12.64 8.79
N GLY A 104 7.69 11.64 8.59
CA GLY A 104 6.26 11.69 8.93
C GLY A 104 5.36 12.15 7.79
N GLY A 105 5.95 12.56 6.65
CA GLY A 105 5.23 13.09 5.52
C GLY A 105 4.76 11.98 4.61
N LEU A 106 3.58 12.14 4.00
CA LEU A 106 3.03 11.19 3.06
C LEU A 106 2.76 11.84 1.70
N LEU A 107 3.43 11.34 0.67
CA LEU A 107 3.02 11.54 -0.72
C LEU A 107 2.10 10.38 -1.13
N GLU A 108 0.87 10.67 -1.53
CA GLU A 108 -0.01 9.73 -2.19
C GLU A 108 -0.19 10.13 -3.67
N VAL A 109 0.26 9.28 -4.59
CA VAL A 109 0.02 9.44 -6.03
C VAL A 109 -1.05 8.44 -6.44
N LYS A 110 -2.19 8.95 -6.91
CA LYS A 110 -3.30 8.11 -7.38
C LYS A 110 -3.02 7.59 -8.79
N GLU A 111 -3.84 6.64 -9.23
CA GLU A 111 -3.89 6.22 -10.62
C GLU A 111 -4.06 7.44 -11.55
N GLY A 112 -3.22 7.51 -12.59
CA GLY A 112 -3.15 8.64 -13.52
C GLY A 112 -2.55 9.93 -12.96
N GLY A 113 -2.11 9.97 -11.69
CA GLY A 113 -1.39 11.11 -11.12
C GLY A 113 0.09 11.15 -11.55
N PHE A 114 0.68 12.34 -11.55
CA PHE A 114 2.08 12.57 -11.94
C PHE A 114 2.89 13.22 -10.83
N ALA A 115 4.02 12.59 -10.46
CA ALA A 115 4.97 13.15 -9.50
C ALA A 115 6.40 13.05 -10.03
N PHE A 116 7.11 14.17 -10.13
CA PHE A 116 8.47 14.18 -10.70
C PHE A 116 9.46 14.91 -9.79
N ALA A 117 10.71 14.44 -9.80
CA ALA A 117 11.77 14.92 -8.93
C ALA A 117 11.38 14.86 -7.44
N VAL A 118 10.84 13.72 -7.01
CA VAL A 118 10.50 13.45 -5.61
C VAL A 118 11.77 13.13 -4.81
N ASP A 119 11.99 13.82 -3.69
CA ASP A 119 13.02 13.49 -2.71
C ASP A 119 12.37 12.81 -1.49
N GLN A 120 12.45 11.48 -1.43
CA GLN A 120 11.99 10.69 -0.30
C GLN A 120 13.09 10.60 0.76
N LYS A 121 13.04 11.47 1.76
CA LYS A 121 13.99 11.45 2.88
C LYS A 121 13.63 10.35 3.87
N ALA A 122 14.58 10.03 4.75
CA ALA A 122 14.39 9.00 5.77
C ALA A 122 13.17 9.30 6.65
N GLY A 123 12.24 8.36 6.74
CA GLY A 123 10.98 8.56 7.47
C GLY A 123 9.83 9.08 6.62
N GLY A 124 10.08 9.45 5.36
CA GLY A 124 9.07 9.89 4.40
C GLY A 124 8.42 8.70 3.70
N ALA A 125 7.10 8.78 3.51
CA ALA A 125 6.30 7.70 2.94
C ALA A 125 5.78 8.06 1.53
N ILE A 126 5.81 7.06 0.64
CA ILE A 126 5.17 7.11 -0.67
C ILE A 126 4.08 6.05 -0.72
N LYS A 127 2.86 6.46 -1.07
CA LYS A 127 1.74 5.58 -1.39
C LYS A 127 1.34 5.73 -2.85
N THR A 128 1.37 4.65 -3.62
CA THR A 128 1.10 4.70 -5.06
C THR A 128 0.69 3.33 -5.62
N THR A 129 0.36 3.30 -6.90
CA THR A 129 0.10 2.11 -7.72
C THR A 129 0.95 2.17 -8.99
N THR A 130 1.21 1.02 -9.62
CA THR A 130 1.85 0.95 -10.95
C THR A 130 1.04 1.65 -12.05
N ARG A 131 -0.22 2.01 -11.78
CA ARG A 131 -1.09 2.82 -12.65
C ARG A 131 -0.97 4.34 -12.48
N ALA A 132 -0.06 4.82 -11.63
CA ALA A 132 0.32 6.23 -11.67
C ALA A 132 0.87 6.57 -13.08
N MET A 133 0.67 7.81 -13.55
CA MET A 133 1.16 8.19 -14.88
C MET A 133 2.69 8.16 -14.91
N GLU A 134 3.32 8.80 -13.92
CA GLU A 134 4.75 8.70 -13.65
C GLU A 134 5.02 9.08 -12.19
N VAL A 135 5.91 8.35 -11.53
CA VAL A 135 6.50 8.77 -10.25
C VAL A 135 8.00 8.65 -10.39
N PHE A 136 8.74 9.74 -10.28
CA PHE A 136 10.19 9.72 -10.45
C PHE A 136 10.89 10.48 -9.32
N GLY A 137 11.94 9.90 -8.76
CA GLY A 137 12.64 10.54 -7.64
C GLY A 137 13.85 9.80 -7.13
N THR A 138 14.29 10.19 -5.94
CA THR A 138 15.38 9.58 -5.20
C THR A 138 14.94 9.22 -3.78
N ASN A 139 15.44 8.10 -3.29
CA ASN A 139 15.38 7.71 -1.89
C ASN A 139 16.80 7.31 -1.43
N ARG A 140 16.96 6.85 -0.18
CA ARG A 140 18.28 6.45 0.37
C ARG A 140 18.94 5.26 -0.36
N LEU A 141 18.21 4.53 -1.19
CA LEU A 141 18.71 3.43 -2.03
C LEU A 141 19.06 3.89 -3.46
N GLY A 142 18.93 5.19 -3.75
CA GLY A 142 19.20 5.78 -5.06
C GLY A 142 17.92 6.23 -5.79
N GLN A 143 18.01 6.32 -7.11
CA GLN A 143 16.88 6.71 -7.94
C GLN A 143 15.80 5.61 -7.95
N PHE A 144 14.54 6.01 -7.92
CA PHE A 144 13.38 5.14 -8.13
C PHE A 144 12.48 5.73 -9.21
N ASP A 145 11.69 4.87 -9.86
CA ASP A 145 10.72 5.30 -10.86
C ASP A 145 9.50 4.38 -10.91
N ILE A 146 8.37 4.93 -11.34
CA ILE A 146 7.20 4.22 -11.81
C ILE A 146 6.82 4.83 -13.15
N LYS A 147 6.83 4.03 -14.22
CA LYS A 147 6.43 4.48 -15.55
C LYS A 147 5.94 3.31 -16.38
N ASN A 148 4.86 3.51 -17.15
CA ASN A 148 4.30 2.50 -18.05
C ASN A 148 4.03 1.14 -17.37
N GLY A 149 3.48 1.14 -16.16
CA GLY A 149 3.19 -0.09 -15.41
C GLY A 149 4.41 -0.78 -14.79
N ILE A 150 5.58 -0.13 -14.78
CA ILE A 150 6.82 -0.69 -14.22
C ILE A 150 7.29 0.19 -13.06
N ALA A 151 7.44 -0.39 -11.87
CA ALA A 151 8.04 0.25 -10.70
C ALA A 151 9.46 -0.28 -10.44
N ASN A 152 10.41 0.60 -10.13
CA ASN A 152 11.81 0.24 -9.89
C ASN A 152 12.34 0.89 -8.61
N ASN A 153 13.07 0.12 -7.80
CA ASN A 153 13.82 0.59 -6.63
C ASN A 153 12.96 1.33 -5.59
N MET A 154 11.70 0.91 -5.45
CA MET A 154 10.77 1.52 -4.51
C MET A 154 11.18 1.22 -3.06
N LEU A 155 11.16 2.25 -2.21
CA LEU A 155 11.34 2.13 -0.77
C LEU A 155 10.01 2.39 -0.05
N LEU A 156 9.46 1.35 0.54
CA LEU A 156 8.19 1.41 1.27
C LEU A 156 8.48 1.38 2.77
N GLU A 157 8.23 2.49 3.46
CA GLU A 157 8.45 2.63 4.90
C GLU A 157 7.41 3.59 5.50
N ASN A 158 7.19 3.52 6.82
CA ASN A 158 6.39 4.50 7.58
C ASN A 158 4.96 4.76 7.05
N GLY A 159 4.28 3.72 6.58
CA GLY A 159 2.94 3.81 5.98
C GLY A 159 2.94 3.96 4.47
N GLY A 160 4.12 3.99 3.83
CA GLY A 160 4.25 3.92 2.38
C GLY A 160 3.76 2.57 1.84
N SER A 161 3.15 2.59 0.66
CA SER A 161 2.66 1.37 0.03
C SER A 161 2.72 1.41 -1.49
N LEU A 162 3.03 0.27 -2.10
CA LEU A 162 2.93 0.06 -3.54
C LEU A 162 1.90 -1.03 -3.80
N ARG A 163 0.95 -0.72 -4.67
CA ARG A 163 0.07 -1.71 -5.29
C ARG A 163 0.55 -2.00 -6.71
N VAL A 164 0.86 -3.26 -6.98
CA VAL A 164 1.24 -3.74 -8.32
C VAL A 164 0.00 -4.36 -8.95
N GLU A 165 -0.53 -3.72 -9.98
CA GLU A 165 -1.76 -4.19 -10.64
C GLU A 165 -1.51 -5.39 -11.57
N GLU A 166 -2.61 -5.96 -12.05
CA GLU A 166 -2.60 -7.01 -13.06
C GLU A 166 -1.78 -6.60 -14.30
N ASN A 167 -0.92 -7.50 -14.79
CA ASN A 167 -0.04 -7.30 -15.95
C ASN A 167 1.02 -6.19 -15.79
N ASP A 168 1.20 -5.66 -14.58
CA ASP A 168 2.25 -4.68 -14.24
C ASP A 168 3.41 -5.34 -13.49
N PHE A 169 4.52 -4.59 -13.38
CA PHE A 169 5.79 -5.09 -12.88
C PHE A 169 6.36 -4.21 -11.76
N ALA A 170 7.03 -4.82 -10.79
CA ALA A 170 7.90 -4.12 -9.87
C ALA A 170 9.24 -4.85 -9.68
N TYR A 171 10.32 -4.08 -9.60
CA TYR A 171 11.69 -4.58 -9.49
C TYR A 171 12.40 -3.92 -8.30
N ASN A 172 13.15 -4.73 -7.54
CA ASN A 172 14.01 -4.26 -6.45
C ASN A 172 13.27 -3.42 -5.40
N THR A 173 12.06 -3.83 -5.03
CA THR A 173 11.25 -3.13 -4.03
C THR A 173 11.72 -3.51 -2.63
N THR A 174 12.14 -2.53 -1.83
CA THR A 174 12.43 -2.70 -0.41
C THR A 174 11.18 -2.39 0.40
N VAL A 175 10.75 -3.36 1.21
CA VAL A 175 9.59 -3.21 2.11
C VAL A 175 10.10 -3.16 3.54
N ASP A 176 10.29 -1.95 4.07
CA ASP A 176 10.80 -1.70 5.41
C ASP A 176 9.65 -1.56 6.43
N SER A 177 10.00 -1.27 7.69
CA SER A 177 9.05 -1.15 8.79
C SER A 177 7.89 -0.20 8.48
N GLY A 178 6.67 -0.72 8.58
CA GLY A 178 5.43 0.01 8.28
C GLY A 178 5.14 0.17 6.78
N GLY A 179 5.99 -0.34 5.90
CA GLY A 179 5.75 -0.41 4.46
C GLY A 179 4.82 -1.56 4.08
N LEU A 180 4.08 -1.39 2.98
CA LEU A 180 3.18 -2.40 2.42
C LEU A 180 3.39 -2.57 0.91
N LEU A 181 3.76 -3.78 0.48
CA LEU A 181 3.69 -4.19 -0.91
C LEU A 181 2.46 -5.08 -1.11
N GLU A 182 1.55 -4.66 -1.99
CA GLU A 182 0.36 -5.40 -2.38
C GLU A 182 0.50 -5.84 -3.85
N VAL A 183 0.46 -7.15 -4.10
CA VAL A 183 0.59 -7.71 -5.46
C VAL A 183 -0.73 -8.32 -5.88
N MET A 184 -1.33 -7.77 -6.93
CA MET A 184 -2.59 -8.28 -7.47
C MET A 184 -2.38 -9.55 -8.28
N ASP A 185 -3.47 -10.29 -8.45
CA ASP A 185 -3.55 -11.36 -9.45
C ASP A 185 -3.03 -10.84 -10.80
N GLY A 186 -2.20 -11.63 -11.49
CA GLY A 186 -1.58 -11.22 -12.74
C GLY A 186 -0.39 -10.25 -12.61
N GLY A 187 -0.07 -9.72 -11.41
CA GLY A 187 1.09 -8.86 -11.18
C GLY A 187 2.41 -9.62 -11.11
N THR A 188 3.51 -8.95 -11.42
CA THR A 188 4.88 -9.50 -11.32
C THR A 188 5.77 -8.64 -10.41
N VAL A 189 6.40 -9.21 -9.39
CA VAL A 189 7.38 -8.51 -8.55
C VAL A 189 8.63 -9.34 -8.31
N THR A 190 9.80 -8.83 -8.68
CA THR A 190 11.07 -9.56 -8.44
C THR A 190 12.06 -8.73 -7.66
N GLY A 191 12.91 -9.42 -6.88
CA GLY A 191 13.89 -8.75 -6.02
C GLY A 191 13.25 -8.03 -4.83
N VAL A 192 12.20 -8.61 -4.24
CA VAL A 192 11.58 -8.06 -3.02
C VAL A 192 12.55 -8.19 -1.84
N ASP A 193 13.03 -7.07 -1.33
CA ASP A 193 13.83 -7.03 -0.10
C ASP A 193 12.92 -6.66 1.08
N LYS A 194 12.23 -7.67 1.62
CA LYS A 194 11.33 -7.49 2.78
C LYS A 194 12.14 -7.46 4.08
N LYS A 195 12.06 -6.35 4.81
CA LYS A 195 12.65 -6.21 6.15
C LYS A 195 11.61 -6.52 7.25
N ALA A 196 12.09 -6.57 8.49
CA ALA A 196 11.24 -6.68 9.67
C ALA A 196 10.28 -5.49 9.74
N GLY A 197 9.01 -5.75 10.06
CA GLY A 197 7.94 -4.76 10.11
C GLY A 197 7.35 -4.38 8.74
N GLY A 198 7.95 -4.82 7.64
CA GLY A 198 7.39 -4.67 6.29
C GLY A 198 6.32 -5.72 6.03
N LYS A 199 5.33 -5.41 5.18
CA LYS A 199 4.22 -6.30 4.84
C LYS A 199 4.20 -6.61 3.35
N LEU A 200 4.05 -7.89 3.02
CA LEU A 200 3.77 -8.34 1.66
C LEU A 200 2.43 -9.09 1.66
N ILE A 201 1.51 -8.65 0.80
CA ILE A 201 0.21 -9.29 0.58
C ILE A 201 0.13 -9.72 -0.87
N VAL A 202 -0.11 -11.01 -1.10
CA VAL A 202 -0.08 -11.63 -2.43
C VAL A 202 -0.95 -12.88 -2.47
N SER A 203 -1.41 -13.25 -3.67
CA SER A 203 -2.04 -14.54 -3.95
C SER A 203 -1.14 -15.42 -4.84
N THR A 204 -1.42 -16.72 -4.90
CA THR A 204 -0.76 -17.61 -5.87
C THR A 204 -1.18 -17.37 -7.33
N ASN A 205 -2.11 -16.45 -7.59
CA ASN A 205 -2.44 -15.99 -8.95
C ASN A 205 -1.54 -14.85 -9.45
N ALA A 206 -0.64 -14.32 -8.62
CA ALA A 206 0.44 -13.47 -9.12
C ALA A 206 1.29 -14.28 -10.13
N LEU A 207 1.76 -13.63 -11.19
CA LEU A 207 2.54 -14.31 -12.24
C LEU A 207 3.90 -14.74 -11.71
N GLU A 208 4.57 -13.81 -11.02
CA GLU A 208 5.83 -14.09 -10.34
C GLU A 208 6.03 -13.14 -9.16
N VAL A 209 6.34 -13.67 -7.99
CA VAL A 209 6.84 -12.88 -6.85
C VAL A 209 8.09 -13.54 -6.28
N SER A 210 9.20 -12.83 -6.14
CA SER A 210 10.44 -13.43 -5.63
C SER A 210 11.31 -12.46 -4.84
N GLY A 211 12.08 -13.01 -3.89
CA GLY A 211 13.04 -12.25 -3.10
C GLY A 211 13.78 -13.12 -2.07
N PRO A 212 14.82 -12.57 -1.42
CA PRO A 212 15.48 -13.23 -0.31
C PRO A 212 14.58 -13.31 0.94
N ASN A 213 14.85 -14.30 1.78
CA ASN A 213 14.37 -14.38 3.16
C ASN A 213 15.39 -15.09 4.06
N SER A 214 15.04 -15.33 5.33
CA SER A 214 15.93 -15.97 6.31
C SER A 214 16.38 -17.39 5.93
N LYS A 215 15.70 -18.02 4.97
CA LYS A 215 15.93 -19.40 4.52
C LYS A 215 16.48 -19.51 3.09
N GLY A 216 16.88 -18.39 2.49
CA GLY A 216 17.36 -18.34 1.11
C GLY A 216 16.47 -17.48 0.25
N GLN A 217 15.85 -18.07 -0.78
CA GLN A 217 14.94 -17.38 -1.69
C GLN A 217 13.52 -17.93 -1.49
N PHE A 218 12.53 -17.03 -1.45
CA PHE A 218 11.13 -17.40 -1.63
C PHE A 218 10.70 -17.09 -3.06
N SER A 219 9.69 -17.82 -3.53
CA SER A 219 9.06 -17.53 -4.81
C SER A 219 7.57 -17.85 -4.81
N ILE A 220 6.83 -17.16 -5.66
CA ILE A 220 5.50 -17.51 -6.15
C ILE A 220 5.62 -17.47 -7.66
N LYS A 221 5.40 -18.59 -8.34
CA LYS A 221 5.47 -18.67 -9.80
C LYS A 221 4.69 -19.87 -10.29
N ASP A 222 4.01 -19.74 -11.42
CA ASP A 222 3.22 -20.81 -12.04
C ASP A 222 2.21 -21.45 -11.05
N GLY A 223 1.57 -20.61 -10.22
CA GLY A 223 0.64 -21.09 -9.19
C GLY A 223 1.29 -21.80 -8.01
N VAL A 224 2.61 -21.69 -7.81
CA VAL A 224 3.30 -22.35 -6.70
C VAL A 224 4.07 -21.36 -5.84
N SER A 225 3.64 -21.20 -4.58
CA SER A 225 4.42 -20.52 -3.53
C SER A 225 5.40 -21.49 -2.90
N LYS A 226 6.68 -21.11 -2.76
CA LYS A 226 7.75 -21.92 -2.14
C LYS A 226 8.53 -21.09 -1.14
N ASN A 227 8.85 -21.70 0.01
CA ASN A 227 9.70 -21.14 1.06
C ASN A 227 9.23 -19.77 1.58
N TYR A 228 7.95 -19.43 1.46
CA TYR A 228 7.49 -18.10 1.83
C TYR A 228 7.38 -17.97 3.37
N GLU A 229 8.09 -16.99 3.92
CA GLU A 229 8.03 -16.60 5.33
C GLU A 229 7.08 -15.40 5.47
N LEU A 230 5.94 -15.63 6.12
CA LEU A 230 4.94 -14.64 6.41
C LEU A 230 5.11 -14.19 7.86
N ASP A 231 5.32 -12.91 8.06
CA ASP A 231 5.44 -12.28 9.38
C ASP A 231 4.90 -10.84 9.34
N ASP A 232 4.78 -10.24 10.52
CA ASP A 232 4.44 -8.83 10.75
C ASP A 232 3.13 -8.38 10.06
N GLY A 233 2.15 -9.29 9.95
CA GLY A 233 0.87 -9.03 9.28
C GLY A 233 0.89 -9.20 7.75
N SER A 234 1.91 -9.87 7.20
CA SER A 234 1.93 -10.31 5.81
C SER A 234 0.84 -11.35 5.52
N GLY A 235 0.43 -11.43 4.25
CA GLY A 235 -0.70 -12.24 3.80
C GLY A 235 -0.38 -13.08 2.58
N LEU A 236 -0.78 -14.35 2.60
CA LEU A 236 -0.80 -15.23 1.43
C LEU A 236 -2.18 -15.82 1.22
N ILE A 237 -2.68 -15.74 -0.01
CA ILE A 237 -3.88 -16.46 -0.43
C ILE A 237 -3.49 -17.54 -1.44
N VAL A 238 -3.71 -18.81 -1.10
CA VAL A 238 -3.51 -19.94 -2.01
C VAL A 238 -4.83 -20.21 -2.71
N MET A 239 -4.90 -19.90 -3.99
CA MET A 239 -6.10 -20.04 -4.82
C MET A 239 -6.40 -21.50 -5.16
N GLU A 240 -7.63 -21.82 -5.59
CA GLU A 240 -7.96 -23.16 -6.07
C GLU A 240 -7.00 -23.62 -7.16
N ASP A 241 -6.70 -24.92 -7.21
CA ASP A 241 -5.82 -25.55 -8.19
C ASP A 241 -4.35 -25.04 -8.20
N THR A 242 -3.99 -24.18 -7.23
CA THR A 242 -2.62 -23.71 -6.98
C THR A 242 -2.03 -24.35 -5.71
N GLN A 243 -0.74 -24.11 -5.46
CA GLN A 243 -0.02 -24.74 -4.38
C GLN A 243 0.81 -23.77 -3.53
N ALA A 244 0.98 -24.11 -2.26
CA ALA A 244 2.05 -23.57 -1.42
C ALA A 244 2.89 -24.69 -0.82
N ILE A 245 4.19 -24.47 -0.67
CA ILE A 245 5.16 -25.45 -0.17
C ILE A 245 6.08 -24.76 0.84
N ASP A 246 6.21 -25.37 2.03
CA ASP A 246 7.13 -24.94 3.08
C ASP A 246 6.91 -23.49 3.56
N THR A 247 5.65 -23.04 3.55
CA THR A 247 5.25 -21.74 4.11
C THR A 247 5.39 -21.74 5.63
N ILE A 248 5.92 -20.63 6.16
CA ILE A 248 6.01 -20.38 7.60
C ILE A 248 5.16 -19.17 7.90
N LEU A 249 4.27 -19.29 8.87
CA LEU A 249 3.49 -18.17 9.36
C LEU A 249 3.96 -17.84 10.76
N ASP A 250 4.34 -16.59 10.99
CA ASP A 250 4.82 -16.06 12.27
C ASP A 250 4.18 -14.69 12.54
N LYS A 251 4.33 -14.16 13.76
CA LYS A 251 4.05 -12.75 14.14
C LYS A 251 2.84 -12.11 13.43
N HIS A 252 1.62 -12.56 13.75
CA HIS A 252 0.37 -12.00 13.20
C HIS A 252 0.18 -12.19 11.67
N ALA A 253 0.95 -13.05 11.03
CA ALA A 253 0.71 -13.44 9.65
C ALA A 253 -0.63 -14.17 9.47
N THR A 254 -1.20 -13.99 8.28
CA THR A 254 -2.43 -14.69 7.87
C THR A 254 -2.20 -15.44 6.57
N MET A 255 -2.63 -16.69 6.52
CA MET A 255 -2.70 -17.46 5.27
C MET A 255 -4.10 -18.03 5.09
N GLN A 256 -4.66 -17.84 3.90
CA GLN A 256 -5.96 -18.37 3.52
C GLN A 256 -5.74 -19.33 2.35
N SER A 257 -6.22 -20.57 2.47
CA SER A 257 -5.91 -21.63 1.50
C SER A 257 -7.18 -22.24 0.94
N LEU A 258 -7.43 -21.99 -0.34
CA LEU A 258 -8.43 -22.69 -1.16
C LEU A 258 -7.80 -23.82 -1.99
N GLY A 259 -6.48 -23.81 -2.17
CA GLY A 259 -5.73 -24.79 -2.97
C GLY A 259 -5.08 -25.89 -2.15
N LYS A 260 -3.96 -26.42 -2.66
CA LYS A 260 -3.17 -27.44 -1.98
C LYS A 260 -1.99 -26.83 -1.26
N ASP A 261 -1.70 -27.31 -0.08
CA ASP A 261 -0.61 -26.79 0.69
C ASP A 261 0.11 -27.90 1.47
N THR A 262 1.43 -28.04 1.29
CA THR A 262 2.28 -29.01 2.00
C THR A 262 3.35 -28.35 2.91
N GLY A 263 3.65 -28.95 4.06
CA GLY A 263 4.85 -28.65 4.88
C GLY A 263 4.77 -27.41 5.77
N LYS A 264 3.55 -26.98 6.14
CA LYS A 264 3.32 -25.67 6.81
C LYS A 264 3.83 -25.65 8.23
N LYS A 265 4.27 -24.48 8.65
CA LYS A 265 4.54 -24.18 10.06
C LYS A 265 3.73 -22.97 10.50
N VAL A 266 2.75 -23.18 11.37
CA VAL A 266 1.92 -22.11 11.94
C VAL A 266 2.43 -21.81 13.35
N GLN A 267 3.13 -20.68 13.53
CA GLN A 267 3.75 -20.29 14.80
C GLN A 267 2.82 -19.45 15.68
N ALA A 268 3.30 -19.05 16.86
CA ALA A 268 2.55 -18.22 17.81
C ALA A 268 1.97 -16.96 17.15
N ASN A 269 0.72 -16.66 17.46
CA ASN A 269 -0.03 -15.50 16.94
C ASN A 269 -0.28 -15.49 15.42
N ALA A 270 0.11 -16.53 14.68
CA ALA A 270 -0.27 -16.69 13.29
C ALA A 270 -1.63 -17.37 13.16
N VAL A 271 -2.35 -17.01 12.09
CA VAL A 271 -3.66 -17.61 11.76
C VAL A 271 -3.62 -18.19 10.36
N TYR A 272 -4.02 -19.46 10.27
CA TYR A 272 -4.20 -20.17 9.02
C TYR A 272 -5.67 -20.59 8.86
N ASP A 273 -6.26 -20.31 7.70
CA ASP A 273 -7.62 -20.71 7.36
C ASP A 273 -7.60 -21.66 6.14
N LEU A 274 -8.00 -22.92 6.34
CA LEU A 274 -8.18 -23.90 5.27
C LEU A 274 -9.62 -23.88 4.75
N GLY A 275 -9.76 -23.89 3.42
CA GLY A 275 -11.02 -23.97 2.70
C GLY A 275 -11.86 -22.70 2.78
N ARG A 276 -11.27 -21.57 3.19
CA ARG A 276 -11.92 -20.26 3.22
C ARG A 276 -10.95 -19.17 2.78
N SER A 277 -11.46 -18.24 1.98
CA SER A 277 -10.81 -16.96 1.66
C SER A 277 -11.79 -15.81 1.87
N TYR A 278 -11.31 -14.66 2.33
CA TYR A 278 -12.05 -13.41 2.40
C TYR A 278 -11.32 -12.34 1.59
N GLN A 279 -11.91 -11.98 0.46
CA GLN A 279 -11.36 -11.00 -0.47
C GLN A 279 -12.46 -10.00 -0.83
N ASN A 280 -12.15 -8.70 -0.78
CA ASN A 280 -13.04 -7.63 -1.24
C ASN A 280 -14.48 -7.70 -0.71
N GLY A 281 -14.65 -8.09 0.57
CA GLY A 281 -15.98 -8.20 1.19
C GLY A 281 -16.71 -9.52 0.93
N SER A 282 -16.15 -10.41 0.11
CA SER A 282 -16.75 -11.71 -0.23
C SER A 282 -16.01 -12.86 0.47
N ILE A 283 -16.77 -13.85 0.93
CA ILE A 283 -16.22 -15.09 1.46
C ILE A 283 -16.37 -16.18 0.40
N THR A 284 -15.26 -16.84 0.07
CA THR A 284 -15.22 -18.02 -0.78
C THR A 284 -14.88 -19.23 0.07
N TYR A 285 -15.57 -20.35 -0.15
CA TYR A 285 -15.25 -21.64 0.45
C TYR A 285 -14.85 -22.65 -0.62
N SER A 286 -13.89 -23.52 -0.31
CA SER A 286 -13.50 -24.61 -1.22
C SER A 286 -13.35 -25.93 -0.47
N SER A 287 -14.12 -26.94 -0.88
CA SER A 287 -13.96 -28.32 -0.40
C SER A 287 -12.78 -29.04 -1.05
N LYS A 288 -12.18 -28.47 -2.10
CA LYS A 288 -10.97 -29.00 -2.75
C LYS A 288 -9.69 -28.65 -2.00
N ALA A 289 -9.77 -27.75 -1.02
CA ALA A 289 -8.61 -27.31 -0.26
C ALA A 289 -7.99 -28.50 0.50
N ILE A 290 -6.67 -28.64 0.42
CA ILE A 290 -5.93 -29.73 1.07
C ILE A 290 -4.71 -29.17 1.79
N SER A 291 -4.55 -29.49 3.07
CA SER A 291 -3.29 -29.26 3.79
C SER A 291 -2.62 -30.57 4.22
N GLU A 292 -1.35 -30.74 3.88
CA GLU A 292 -0.56 -31.94 4.17
C GLU A 292 0.67 -31.61 5.03
N ASN A 293 0.94 -32.45 6.03
CA ASN A 293 2.15 -32.39 6.85
C ASN A 293 2.33 -31.04 7.58
N MET A 294 1.22 -30.44 8.02
CA MET A 294 1.21 -29.19 8.78
C MET A 294 1.70 -29.40 10.21
N VAL A 295 2.44 -28.42 10.71
CA VAL A 295 2.84 -28.33 12.12
C VAL A 295 2.32 -27.01 12.69
N ILE A 296 1.44 -27.10 13.68
CA ILE A 296 0.93 -25.96 14.44
C ILE A 296 1.71 -25.90 15.75
N ASN A 297 2.43 -24.81 15.99
CA ASN A 297 3.27 -24.59 17.15
C ASN A 297 2.88 -23.30 17.86
N ASN A 298 1.98 -23.36 18.84
CA ASN A 298 1.34 -22.21 19.50
C ASN A 298 0.53 -21.29 18.58
N GLY A 299 0.34 -21.65 17.31
CA GLY A 299 -0.49 -20.92 16.36
C GLY A 299 -1.91 -21.42 16.30
N ARG A 300 -2.72 -20.82 15.42
CA ARG A 300 -4.11 -21.23 15.17
C ARG A 300 -4.33 -21.63 13.72
N ALA A 301 -4.91 -22.80 13.52
CA ALA A 301 -5.42 -23.25 12.24
C ALA A 301 -6.93 -23.51 12.34
N ASN A 302 -7.70 -22.92 11.43
CA ASN A 302 -9.13 -23.14 11.31
C ASN A 302 -9.43 -23.90 10.02
N VAL A 303 -10.29 -24.91 10.08
CA VAL A 303 -10.77 -25.65 8.91
C VAL A 303 -12.22 -25.32 8.66
N TRP A 304 -12.47 -24.62 7.57
CA TRP A 304 -13.81 -24.23 7.14
C TRP A 304 -14.37 -25.19 6.10
N ALA A 305 -13.53 -25.69 5.21
CA ALA A 305 -13.81 -26.72 4.23
C ALA A 305 -12.50 -27.43 3.83
N GLY A 306 -12.60 -28.56 3.15
CA GLY A 306 -11.41 -29.29 2.67
C GLY A 306 -10.91 -30.37 3.61
N THR A 307 -9.68 -30.82 3.38
CA THR A 307 -9.07 -31.98 4.05
C THR A 307 -7.71 -31.61 4.63
N MET A 308 -7.45 -32.04 5.87
CA MET A 308 -6.12 -32.01 6.45
C MET A 308 -5.56 -33.42 6.62
N VAL A 309 -4.28 -33.59 6.31
CA VAL A 309 -3.57 -34.87 6.36
C VAL A 309 -2.27 -34.68 7.15
N ASN A 310 -2.02 -35.57 8.12
CA ASN A 310 -0.79 -35.57 8.93
C ASN A 310 -0.50 -34.25 9.66
N VAL A 311 -1.48 -33.72 10.40
CA VAL A 311 -1.30 -32.49 11.19
C VAL A 311 -0.75 -32.81 12.57
N SER A 312 0.29 -32.08 12.97
CA SER A 312 0.80 -32.09 14.34
C SER A 312 0.44 -30.77 15.02
N VAL A 313 -0.26 -30.85 16.16
CA VAL A 313 -0.55 -29.70 17.03
C VAL A 313 0.34 -29.82 18.27
N ARG A 314 1.09 -28.78 18.57
CA ARG A 314 2.02 -28.75 19.70
C ARG A 314 2.14 -27.35 20.32
N GLY A 315 2.74 -27.32 21.51
CA GLY A 315 2.84 -26.11 22.33
C GLY A 315 1.57 -25.90 23.18
N ASN A 316 1.67 -25.03 24.18
CA ASN A 316 0.59 -24.81 25.16
C ASN A 316 -0.62 -24.09 24.54
N ASP A 317 -0.39 -23.32 23.47
CA ASP A 317 -1.41 -22.46 22.85
C ASP A 317 -1.74 -22.89 21.41
N GLY A 318 -1.31 -24.09 21.00
CA GLY A 318 -1.57 -24.61 19.65
C GLY A 318 -3.04 -24.96 19.48
N ILE A 319 -3.72 -24.34 18.52
CA ILE A 319 -5.15 -24.54 18.26
C ILE A 319 -5.37 -25.10 16.86
N LEU A 320 -6.10 -26.20 16.81
CA LEU A 320 -6.71 -26.73 15.60
C LEU A 320 -8.22 -26.73 15.77
N GLU A 321 -8.92 -25.89 15.02
CA GLU A 321 -10.37 -25.77 15.09
C GLU A 321 -11.02 -26.24 13.80
N VAL A 322 -11.96 -27.17 13.90
CA VAL A 322 -12.82 -27.56 12.78
C VAL A 322 -14.12 -26.80 12.91
N MET A 323 -14.37 -25.90 11.97
CA MET A 323 -15.50 -24.98 12.00
C MET A 323 -16.79 -25.71 11.65
N LYS A 324 -17.93 -25.15 12.10
CA LYS A 324 -19.25 -25.68 11.73
C LYS A 324 -19.42 -25.59 10.20
N PRO A 325 -19.94 -26.65 9.55
CA PRO A 325 -20.24 -26.61 8.13
C PRO A 325 -21.08 -25.38 7.80
N GLN A 326 -20.58 -24.53 6.91
CA GLN A 326 -21.34 -23.40 6.39
C GLN A 326 -21.97 -23.86 5.08
N ILE A 327 -23.31 -23.85 5.02
CA ILE A 327 -24.04 -24.17 3.79
C ILE A 327 -24.00 -22.91 2.92
N ASN A 328 -23.23 -22.95 1.83
CA ASN A 328 -23.32 -21.92 0.79
C ASN A 328 -24.71 -22.00 0.17
N TYR A 329 -25.58 -21.05 0.48
CA TYR A 329 -26.73 -20.77 -0.38
C TYR A 329 -26.19 -20.24 -1.70
N ALA A 330 -26.15 -21.07 -2.73
CA ALA A 330 -26.08 -20.56 -4.10
C ALA A 330 -27.34 -19.70 -4.32
N PRO A 331 -27.21 -18.45 -4.81
CA PRO A 331 -28.38 -17.73 -5.31
C PRO A 331 -29.02 -18.57 -6.42
N ALA A 332 -30.34 -18.74 -6.33
CA ALA A 332 -31.15 -19.41 -7.34
C ALA A 332 -31.15 -18.65 -8.68
#